data_AF-A0A5K1I6F0-F1
#
_entry.id   AF-A0A5K1I6F0-F1
#
_cell.length_a   1.000
_cell.length_b   1.000
_cell.length_c   1.000
_cell.angle_alpha   90.00
_cell.angle_beta   90.00
_cell.angle_gamma   90.00
#
_symmetry.space_group_name_H-M   'P 1'
#
loop_
_entity.id
_entity.type
_entity.pdbx_description
1 polymer ?
#
loop_
_entity_poly.entity_id
_entity_poly.type
_entity_poly.pdbx_seq_one_letter_code
_entity_poly.pdbx_strand_id
1 'polypeptide(L)'
;MTRWEIVFLSALLVPAAVVEAQVEDSPTLSIQGFGTFGVVHSDEDQADFVSNLFAPKGAGHSDDWSAHVDSRLGLQLTANLSPRLTSVVQAVSEQRYDGSYEPSIEWANVMFEVTPALSVRLGRMMQPSFMTSEYRKVGYAIPWIRPPEEVYRMVPVTNFDGIDVNYRSRFGDYTHTLRGSYGRKDAKVAGGGEVKSRDTMLLTNTLERGAATLFASYGRYRLTIEDLNPLFDAFQQFGPEGEAIADRYDVDDKRFEIINVGVRYDPGEWFVMGEWARSDSRTFIGDSRGWYVTGGYRLGDVTPYVTLARVRVDGETSHPGISMVGLPPPLAAQADGLNAALNGLLGNVAQQKSLSLGARWDFARNLALKAQYDHIDLDSGSPGTLVNTQPGFDPGGTVNLFSLALDFVY
;
A
#
# COMPACT_ATOMS: atom_id res chain seq x y z
N MET A 1 43.96 9.21 -0.89
CA MET A 1 44.42 8.10 -1.76
C MET A 1 43.25 7.13 -1.86
N THR A 2 42.26 7.44 -2.70
CA THR A 2 42.10 6.91 -4.07
C THR A 2 42.07 5.38 -4.13
N ARG A 3 40.90 4.81 -4.35
CA ARG A 3 40.66 3.89 -5.48
C ARG A 3 39.15 3.72 -5.71
N TRP A 4 38.73 4.24 -6.85
CA TRP A 4 37.48 3.95 -7.53
C TRP A 4 37.69 2.71 -8.41
N GLU A 5 36.78 1.75 -8.38
CA GLU A 5 36.63 0.69 -9.39
C GLU A 5 35.12 0.53 -9.60
N ILE A 6 34.52 1.23 -10.57
CA ILE A 6 34.29 0.77 -11.96
C ILE A 6 33.82 -0.68 -12.01
N VAL A 7 32.50 -0.88 -12.01
CA VAL A 7 31.88 -2.13 -12.46
C VAL A 7 31.28 -1.91 -13.85
N PHE A 8 31.66 -2.82 -14.73
CA PHE A 8 31.54 -2.78 -16.18
C PHE A 8 30.10 -2.77 -16.70
N LEU A 9 29.83 -1.88 -17.66
CA LEU A 9 28.83 -2.07 -18.70
C LEU A 9 29.30 -3.20 -19.63
N SER A 10 28.65 -4.36 -19.58
CA SER A 10 28.75 -5.37 -20.63
C SER A 10 27.52 -5.26 -21.54
N ALA A 11 27.70 -4.53 -22.65
CA ALA A 11 26.78 -4.55 -23.78
C ALA A 11 26.83 -5.93 -24.44
N LEU A 12 25.75 -6.69 -24.31
CA LEU A 12 25.52 -7.91 -25.10
C LEU A 12 24.98 -7.51 -26.47
N LEU A 13 25.89 -7.34 -27.43
CA LEU A 13 25.60 -7.34 -28.86
C LEU A 13 25.23 -8.78 -29.27
N VAL A 14 23.95 -9.06 -29.45
CA VAL A 14 23.47 -10.29 -30.12
C VAL A 14 23.45 -10.02 -31.62
N PRO A 15 24.08 -10.85 -32.47
CA PRO A 15 24.07 -10.66 -33.92
C PRO A 15 22.67 -10.89 -34.48
N ALA A 16 22.20 -9.94 -35.28
CA ALA A 16 20.96 -10.06 -36.05
C ALA A 16 21.14 -11.11 -37.16
N ALA A 17 20.62 -12.31 -36.93
CA ALA A 17 20.32 -13.23 -38.01
C ALA A 17 18.98 -12.81 -38.63
N VAL A 18 19.02 -12.38 -39.89
CA VAL A 18 17.82 -12.17 -40.71
C VAL A 18 17.26 -13.56 -41.02
N VAL A 19 16.18 -13.93 -40.34
CA VAL A 19 15.33 -15.07 -40.71
C VAL A 19 14.10 -14.50 -41.40
N GLU A 20 13.84 -15.00 -42.61
CA GLU A 20 12.66 -14.68 -43.40
C GLU A 20 11.39 -14.86 -42.57
N ALA A 21 10.59 -13.80 -42.48
CA ALA A 21 9.34 -13.79 -41.74
C ALA A 21 8.28 -14.64 -42.46
N GLN A 22 8.02 -15.84 -41.94
CA GLN A 22 6.67 -16.38 -41.95
C GLN A 22 5.92 -15.76 -40.78
N VAL A 23 4.73 -15.22 -41.03
CA VAL A 23 3.83 -14.73 -39.96
C VAL A 23 3.29 -15.96 -39.25
N GLU A 24 4.09 -16.50 -38.35
CA GLU A 24 3.71 -17.54 -37.42
C GLU A 24 3.17 -16.87 -36.16
N ASP A 25 2.12 -17.47 -35.57
CA ASP A 25 1.47 -17.12 -34.30
C ASP A 25 2.44 -17.36 -33.11
N SER A 26 3.67 -16.85 -33.24
CA SER A 26 4.78 -17.08 -32.33
C SER A 26 4.58 -16.23 -31.08
N PRO A 27 4.82 -16.81 -29.89
CA PRO A 27 4.77 -16.06 -28.66
C PRO A 27 5.66 -14.81 -28.72
N THR A 28 5.11 -13.65 -28.37
CA THR A 28 5.90 -12.42 -28.26
C THR A 28 6.26 -12.16 -26.80
N LEU A 29 7.48 -11.69 -26.59
CA LEU A 29 8.02 -11.38 -25.26
C LEU A 29 8.34 -9.89 -25.19
N SER A 30 7.91 -9.23 -24.12
CA SER A 30 8.33 -7.87 -23.80
C SER A 30 8.83 -7.78 -22.36
N ILE A 31 9.87 -6.97 -22.19
CA ILE A 31 10.48 -6.67 -20.90
C ILE A 31 10.33 -5.17 -20.69
N GLN A 32 9.81 -4.78 -19.53
CA GLN A 32 9.66 -3.40 -19.11
C GLN A 32 10.31 -3.23 -17.76
N GLY A 33 10.92 -2.08 -17.51
CA GLY A 33 11.42 -1.75 -16.19
C GLY A 33 10.88 -0.41 -15.70
N PHE A 34 10.86 -0.26 -14.38
CA PHE A 34 10.51 0.98 -13.73
C PHE A 34 11.31 1.13 -12.43
N GLY A 35 11.45 2.34 -11.95
CA GLY A 35 12.04 2.56 -10.64
C GLY A 35 11.92 3.98 -10.16
N THR A 36 12.27 4.12 -8.90
CA THR A 36 12.32 5.39 -8.17
C THR A 36 13.61 5.39 -7.37
N PHE A 37 14.42 6.44 -7.52
CA PHE A 37 15.48 6.76 -6.57
C PHE A 37 15.00 7.93 -5.72
N GLY A 38 14.71 7.66 -4.46
CA GLY A 38 14.10 8.63 -3.55
C GLY A 38 14.92 8.87 -2.30
N VAL A 39 14.81 10.07 -1.74
CA VAL A 39 15.31 10.42 -0.41
C VAL A 39 14.25 11.23 0.33
N VAL A 40 14.07 10.92 1.62
CA VAL A 40 13.09 11.57 2.49
C VAL A 40 13.80 12.05 3.75
N HIS A 41 13.57 13.30 4.10
CA HIS A 41 13.91 13.86 5.40
C HIS A 41 12.69 13.94 6.29
N SER A 42 12.87 13.68 7.59
CA SER A 42 11.86 13.92 8.64
C SER A 42 12.48 14.78 9.73
N ASP A 43 11.71 15.73 10.29
CA ASP A 43 12.12 16.50 11.47
C ASP A 43 11.76 15.84 12.81
N GLU A 44 11.09 14.68 12.77
CA GLU A 44 10.82 13.83 13.94
C GLU A 44 12.02 12.92 14.25
N ASP A 45 12.53 12.96 15.48
CA ASP A 45 13.76 12.25 15.90
C ASP A 45 13.52 11.07 16.87
N GLN A 46 12.28 10.86 17.31
CA GLN A 46 11.84 9.75 18.18
C GLN A 46 10.97 8.72 17.47
N ALA A 47 10.72 8.86 16.17
CA ALA A 47 10.03 7.87 15.35
C ALA A 47 10.47 7.94 13.89
N ASP A 48 10.09 6.94 13.10
CA ASP A 48 10.41 6.86 11.68
C ASP A 48 9.15 6.98 10.81
N PHE A 49 9.28 7.76 9.73
CA PHE A 49 8.35 7.71 8.62
C PHE A 49 8.74 6.64 7.59
N VAL A 50 7.80 5.75 7.24
CA VAL A 50 7.96 4.70 6.21
C VAL A 50 6.78 4.69 5.24
N SER A 51 7.02 4.37 3.96
CA SER A 51 5.96 4.21 2.94
C SER A 51 5.43 2.76 2.85
N ASN A 52 6.27 1.78 3.17
CA ASN A 52 5.87 0.39 3.26
C ASN A 52 5.45 0.09 4.71
N LEU A 53 4.17 -0.29 4.92
CA LEU A 53 3.59 -0.56 6.24
C LEU A 53 4.43 -1.53 7.09
N PHE A 54 5.13 -2.46 6.45
CA PHE A 54 5.93 -3.46 7.16
C PHE A 54 7.42 -3.11 7.28
N ALA A 55 7.90 -2.01 6.68
CA ALA A 55 9.30 -1.64 6.79
C ALA A 55 9.70 -1.34 8.24
N PRO A 56 10.84 -1.84 8.71
CA PRO A 56 11.22 -1.72 10.12
C PRO A 56 11.77 -0.34 10.50
N LYS A 57 12.20 0.46 9.52
CA LYS A 57 12.82 1.78 9.73
C LYS A 57 12.74 2.67 8.49
N GLY A 58 12.86 3.98 8.68
CA GLY A 58 12.67 4.98 7.62
C GLY A 58 13.35 6.32 7.91
N ALA A 59 12.70 7.43 7.53
CA ALA A 59 13.22 8.78 7.76
C ALA A 59 12.82 9.29 9.15
N GLY A 60 13.77 9.85 9.90
CA GLY A 60 13.56 10.32 11.27
C GLY A 60 14.58 9.72 12.22
N HIS A 61 14.12 9.05 13.28
CA HIS A 61 14.97 8.46 14.32
C HIS A 61 16.13 7.60 13.79
N SER A 62 15.86 6.72 12.81
CA SER A 62 16.87 5.81 12.27
C SER A 62 17.86 6.52 11.34
N ASP A 63 17.35 7.42 10.50
CA ASP A 63 18.10 8.12 9.46
C ASP A 63 17.42 9.48 9.18
N ASP A 64 18.03 10.61 9.56
CA ASP A 64 17.46 11.96 9.31
C ASP A 64 17.09 12.14 7.83
N TRP A 65 17.94 11.63 6.92
CA TRP A 65 17.68 11.50 5.49
C TRP A 65 17.72 10.03 5.08
N SER A 66 16.56 9.45 4.77
CA SER A 66 16.44 8.06 4.40
C SER A 66 16.23 7.88 2.91
N ALA A 67 17.11 7.10 2.27
CA ALA A 67 16.92 6.63 0.90
C ALA A 67 16.00 5.41 0.81
N HIS A 68 15.59 4.84 1.95
CA HIS A 68 14.85 3.59 2.00
C HIS A 68 13.36 3.76 1.72
N VAL A 69 12.79 4.91 2.07
CA VAL A 69 11.34 5.16 2.09
C VAL A 69 10.71 5.01 0.71
N ASP A 70 11.24 5.65 -0.33
CA ASP A 70 10.62 5.66 -1.66
C ASP A 70 11.40 4.87 -2.72
N SER A 71 12.65 4.49 -2.44
CA SER A 71 13.49 3.85 -3.44
C SER A 71 13.02 2.43 -3.77
N ARG A 72 12.83 2.16 -5.05
CA ARG A 72 12.40 0.86 -5.57
C ARG A 72 12.85 0.62 -7.00
N LEU A 73 13.00 -0.64 -7.36
CA LEU A 73 13.31 -1.08 -8.71
C LEU A 73 12.40 -2.24 -9.10
N GLY A 74 11.73 -2.13 -10.23
CA GLY A 74 10.80 -3.13 -10.75
C GLY A 74 11.17 -3.60 -12.15
N LEU A 75 10.95 -4.88 -12.39
CA LEU A 75 11.07 -5.51 -13.71
C LEU A 75 9.80 -6.30 -14.00
N GLN A 76 9.24 -6.13 -15.19
CA GLN A 76 8.07 -6.84 -15.67
C GLN A 76 8.37 -7.56 -16.97
N LEU A 77 8.00 -8.83 -17.01
CA LEU A 77 8.00 -9.68 -18.20
C LEU A 77 6.55 -9.91 -18.63
N THR A 78 6.24 -9.65 -19.90
CA THR A 78 4.95 -10.01 -20.49
C THR A 78 5.17 -10.92 -21.68
N ALA A 79 4.50 -12.07 -21.68
CA ALA A 79 4.51 -13.03 -22.76
C ALA A 79 3.11 -13.17 -23.35
N ASN A 80 2.92 -12.76 -24.61
CA ASN A 80 1.69 -13.06 -25.35
C ASN A 80 1.87 -14.44 -25.97
N LEU A 81 1.29 -15.46 -25.34
CA LEU A 81 1.45 -16.87 -25.71
C LEU A 81 0.55 -17.26 -26.89
N SER A 82 -0.58 -16.57 -27.05
CA SER A 82 -1.50 -16.67 -28.18
C SER A 82 -2.34 -15.38 -28.24
N PRO A 83 -3.20 -15.18 -29.28
CA PRO A 83 -4.08 -14.01 -29.35
C PRO A 83 -5.03 -13.83 -28.16
N ARG A 84 -5.24 -14.87 -27.34
CA ARG A 84 -6.17 -14.86 -26.21
C ARG A 84 -5.50 -15.17 -24.87
N LEU A 85 -4.19 -15.41 -24.86
CA LEU A 85 -3.46 -15.86 -23.67
C LEU A 85 -2.22 -15.01 -23.44
N THR A 86 -2.21 -14.28 -22.33
CA THR A 86 -1.08 -13.44 -21.91
C THR A 86 -0.61 -13.85 -20.52
N SER A 87 0.69 -13.99 -20.31
CA SER A 87 1.30 -14.21 -19.00
C SER A 87 2.11 -13.00 -18.58
N VAL A 88 2.03 -12.63 -17.30
CA VAL A 88 2.78 -11.51 -16.72
C VAL A 88 3.48 -11.97 -15.45
N VAL A 89 4.76 -11.64 -15.34
CA VAL A 89 5.54 -11.76 -14.11
C VAL A 89 6.18 -10.41 -13.80
N GLN A 90 6.01 -9.91 -12.58
CA GLN A 90 6.62 -8.68 -12.10
C GLN A 90 7.35 -8.93 -10.78
N ALA A 91 8.62 -8.54 -10.74
CA ALA A 91 9.42 -8.54 -9.53
C ALA A 91 9.75 -7.09 -9.12
N VAL A 92 9.70 -6.80 -7.83
CA VAL A 92 10.04 -5.49 -7.27
C VAL A 92 11.02 -5.66 -6.12
N SER A 93 12.10 -4.88 -6.13
CA SER A 93 13.02 -4.71 -5.01
C SER A 93 12.75 -3.37 -4.36
N GLU A 94 12.37 -3.40 -3.08
CA GLU A 94 12.17 -2.26 -2.19
C GLU A 94 12.44 -2.75 -0.76
N GLN A 95 12.53 -1.83 0.21
CA GLN A 95 12.80 -2.23 1.60
C GLN A 95 11.67 -3.13 2.13
N ARG A 96 12.08 -4.31 2.63
CA ARG A 96 11.17 -5.31 3.20
C ARG A 96 11.06 -5.21 4.71
N TYR A 97 10.21 -6.06 5.27
CA TYR A 97 9.97 -6.17 6.70
C TYR A 97 11.19 -6.56 7.55
N ASP A 98 12.19 -7.20 6.94
CA ASP A 98 13.45 -7.57 7.57
C ASP A 98 14.59 -6.59 7.24
N GLY A 99 14.27 -5.46 6.60
CA GLY A 99 15.23 -4.45 6.16
C GLY A 99 16.04 -4.84 4.92
N SER A 100 15.84 -6.04 4.37
CA SER A 100 16.49 -6.46 3.13
C SER A 100 15.81 -5.87 1.89
N TYR A 101 16.47 -6.04 0.74
CA TYR A 101 16.00 -5.62 -0.58
C TYR A 101 15.74 -6.81 -1.51
N GLU A 102 15.51 -8.00 -0.93
CA GLU A 102 15.27 -9.21 -1.72
C GLU A 102 14.03 -9.02 -2.63
N PRO A 103 14.14 -9.20 -3.96
CA PRO A 103 13.01 -8.98 -4.85
C PRO A 103 11.78 -9.80 -4.47
N SER A 104 10.62 -9.16 -4.36
CA SER A 104 9.33 -9.83 -4.21
C SER A 104 8.63 -9.97 -5.55
N ILE A 105 7.98 -11.11 -5.78
CA ILE A 105 7.06 -11.29 -6.90
C ILE A 105 5.74 -10.63 -6.53
N GLU A 106 5.44 -9.51 -7.18
CA GLU A 106 4.21 -8.76 -7.00
C GLU A 106 3.10 -9.25 -7.94
N TRP A 107 3.47 -9.67 -9.15
CA TRP A 107 2.55 -10.21 -10.16
C TRP A 107 3.14 -11.51 -10.71
N ALA A 108 2.31 -12.54 -10.85
CA ALA A 108 2.64 -13.78 -11.53
C ALA A 108 1.34 -14.47 -11.94
N ASN A 109 0.78 -14.08 -13.08
CA ASN A 109 -0.54 -14.54 -13.49
C ASN A 109 -0.61 -14.82 -14.99
N VAL A 110 -1.62 -15.59 -15.36
CA VAL A 110 -2.02 -15.86 -16.73
C VAL A 110 -3.42 -15.31 -16.94
N MET A 111 -3.58 -14.48 -17.97
CA MET A 111 -4.84 -13.93 -18.44
C MET A 111 -5.33 -14.70 -19.66
N PHE A 112 -6.58 -15.13 -19.62
CA PHE A 112 -7.31 -15.65 -20.76
C PHE A 112 -8.44 -14.69 -21.18
N GLU A 113 -8.42 -14.25 -22.43
CA GLU A 113 -9.50 -13.47 -23.02
C GLU A 113 -10.63 -14.39 -23.47
N VAL A 114 -11.73 -14.43 -22.71
CA VAL A 114 -12.91 -15.26 -23.02
C VAL A 114 -13.67 -14.66 -24.20
N THR A 115 -13.83 -13.34 -24.20
CA THR A 115 -14.34 -12.52 -25.31
C THR A 115 -13.64 -11.16 -25.27
N PRO A 116 -13.76 -10.31 -26.30
CA PRO A 116 -13.22 -8.94 -26.24
C PRO A 116 -13.74 -8.09 -25.06
N ALA A 117 -14.87 -8.48 -24.45
CA ALA A 117 -15.47 -7.82 -23.31
C ALA A 117 -15.20 -8.54 -21.97
N LEU A 118 -14.68 -9.76 -21.96
CA LEU A 118 -14.57 -10.60 -20.77
C LEU A 118 -13.22 -11.30 -20.72
N SER A 119 -12.45 -11.05 -19.67
CA SER A 119 -11.18 -11.75 -19.40
C SER A 119 -11.16 -12.33 -17.99
N VAL A 120 -10.38 -13.40 -17.84
CA VAL A 120 -10.14 -14.09 -16.56
C VAL A 120 -8.64 -14.18 -16.33
N ARG A 121 -8.19 -13.83 -15.13
CA ARG A 121 -6.80 -13.99 -14.68
C ARG A 121 -6.72 -15.01 -13.56
N LEU A 122 -5.68 -15.82 -13.58
CA LEU A 122 -5.35 -16.78 -12.52
C LEU A 122 -3.89 -16.61 -12.11
N GLY A 123 -3.64 -16.56 -10.80
CA GLY A 123 -2.29 -16.48 -10.22
C GLY A 123 -2.17 -15.37 -9.19
N ARG A 124 -0.98 -14.77 -9.08
CA ARG A 124 -0.73 -13.62 -8.23
C ARG A 124 -1.03 -12.32 -8.96
N MET A 125 -1.79 -11.44 -8.32
CA MET A 125 -2.11 -10.12 -8.86
C MET A 125 -2.32 -9.09 -7.74
N MET A 126 -2.20 -7.81 -8.11
CA MET A 126 -2.44 -6.70 -7.19
C MET A 126 -3.90 -6.67 -6.76
N GLN A 127 -4.16 -6.25 -5.52
CA GLN A 127 -5.51 -6.01 -5.01
C GLN A 127 -5.97 -4.58 -5.38
N PRO A 128 -6.94 -4.41 -6.30
CA PRO A 128 -7.40 -3.09 -6.74
C PRO A 128 -8.38 -2.43 -5.74
N SER A 129 -8.01 -2.28 -4.46
CA SER A 129 -8.86 -1.59 -3.47
C SER A 129 -8.95 -0.07 -3.67
N PHE A 130 -8.00 0.53 -4.37
CA PHE A 130 -7.93 1.98 -4.59
C PHE A 130 -7.68 2.30 -6.06
N MET A 131 -8.00 3.54 -6.46
CA MET A 131 -7.94 4.01 -7.85
C MET A 131 -6.58 3.80 -8.52
N THR A 132 -5.49 3.91 -7.76
CA THR A 132 -4.14 3.76 -8.29
C THR A 132 -3.46 2.46 -7.84
N SER A 133 -4.17 1.54 -7.18
CA SER A 133 -3.58 0.32 -6.59
C SER A 133 -2.68 -0.45 -7.56
N GLU A 134 -3.11 -0.65 -8.81
CA GLU A 134 -2.37 -1.47 -9.79
C GLU A 134 -1.04 -0.85 -10.24
N TYR A 135 -0.89 0.46 -10.14
CA TYR A 135 0.29 1.20 -10.61
C TYR A 135 0.92 2.10 -9.55
N ARG A 136 0.49 2.00 -8.28
CA ARG A 136 1.01 2.83 -7.16
C ARG A 136 2.51 2.68 -6.94
N LYS A 137 3.09 1.55 -7.35
CA LYS A 137 4.54 1.29 -7.27
C LYS A 137 5.30 1.89 -8.46
N VAL A 138 4.63 2.27 -9.54
CA VAL A 138 5.25 2.92 -10.70
C VAL A 138 5.18 4.43 -10.49
N GLY A 139 6.19 5.02 -9.83
CA GLY A 139 6.20 6.45 -9.49
C GLY A 139 5.94 7.34 -10.71
N TYR A 140 6.53 7.01 -11.87
CA TYR A 140 6.31 7.74 -13.13
C TYR A 140 4.82 7.82 -13.56
N ALA A 141 3.95 6.92 -13.12
CA ALA A 141 2.53 6.89 -13.46
C ALA A 141 1.63 7.76 -12.55
N ILE A 142 2.17 8.31 -11.46
CA ILE A 142 1.43 9.14 -10.49
C ILE A 142 2.05 10.54 -10.38
N PRO A 143 1.29 11.58 -9.99
CA PRO A 143 1.84 12.93 -9.81
C PRO A 143 2.67 13.03 -8.53
N TRP A 144 2.22 12.37 -7.46
CA TRP A 144 2.88 12.38 -6.15
C TRP A 144 4.19 11.60 -6.15
N ILE A 145 5.01 11.81 -5.14
CA ILE A 145 6.11 10.87 -4.82
C ILE A 145 5.52 9.54 -4.34
N ARG A 146 4.48 9.60 -3.49
CA ARG A 146 3.72 8.45 -3.01
C ARG A 146 2.23 8.81 -2.89
N PRO A 147 1.30 7.87 -3.11
CA PRO A 147 -0.13 8.13 -2.87
C PRO A 147 -0.39 8.55 -1.42
N PRO A 148 -1.50 9.25 -1.12
CA PRO A 148 -1.81 9.67 0.23
C PRO A 148 -1.96 8.49 1.20
N GLU A 149 -1.10 8.47 2.21
CA GLU A 149 -0.96 7.37 3.17
C GLU A 149 -2.23 7.17 4.01
N GLU A 150 -3.02 8.23 4.23
CA GLU A 150 -4.28 8.22 4.97
C GLU A 150 -5.35 7.30 4.36
N VAL A 151 -5.23 6.99 3.06
CA VAL A 151 -6.10 6.06 2.35
C VAL A 151 -5.35 4.78 2.01
N TYR A 152 -4.15 4.90 1.44
CA TYR A 152 -3.44 3.75 0.87
C TYR A 152 -2.82 2.79 1.90
N ARG A 153 -2.77 3.17 3.19
CA ARG A 153 -2.37 2.29 4.31
C ARG A 153 -3.53 1.54 4.97
N MET A 154 -4.78 1.88 4.67
CA MET A 154 -5.94 1.24 5.30
C MET A 154 -6.06 -0.26 4.96
N VAL A 155 -5.42 -0.71 3.87
CA VAL A 155 -5.37 -2.12 3.47
C VAL A 155 -3.93 -2.64 3.64
N PRO A 156 -3.68 -3.52 4.63
CA PRO A 156 -2.34 -4.02 4.90
C PRO A 156 -1.84 -5.02 3.84
N VAL A 157 -2.76 -5.67 3.12
CA VAL A 157 -2.46 -6.72 2.15
C VAL A 157 -2.72 -6.23 0.73
N THR A 158 -1.66 -6.18 -0.08
CA THR A 158 -1.70 -5.38 -1.31
C THR A 158 -1.75 -6.21 -2.58
N ASN A 159 -1.49 -7.52 -2.48
CA ASN A 159 -1.64 -8.50 -3.56
C ASN A 159 -2.24 -9.80 -3.01
N PHE A 160 -2.80 -10.61 -3.90
CA PHE A 160 -3.42 -11.89 -3.55
C PHE A 160 -3.13 -12.95 -4.62
N ASP A 161 -3.18 -14.21 -4.20
CA ASP A 161 -3.08 -15.38 -5.05
C ASP A 161 -4.50 -15.95 -5.24
N GLY A 162 -4.99 -15.98 -6.48
CA GLY A 162 -6.36 -16.37 -6.76
C GLY A 162 -6.83 -16.13 -8.20
N ILE A 163 -8.12 -15.84 -8.35
CA ILE A 163 -8.81 -15.60 -9.61
C ILE A 163 -9.34 -14.17 -9.66
N ASP A 164 -9.33 -13.58 -10.85
CA ASP A 164 -9.90 -12.27 -11.13
C ASP A 164 -10.65 -12.31 -12.46
N VAL A 165 -11.87 -11.80 -12.48
CA VAL A 165 -12.73 -11.75 -13.66
C VAL A 165 -13.01 -10.29 -13.97
N ASN A 166 -12.72 -9.88 -15.19
CA ASN A 166 -12.88 -8.51 -15.65
C ASN A 166 -13.86 -8.45 -16.83
N TYR A 167 -14.93 -7.67 -16.68
CA TYR A 167 -15.93 -7.42 -17.70
C TYR A 167 -15.95 -5.94 -18.10
N ARG A 168 -15.69 -5.65 -19.37
CA ARG A 168 -15.67 -4.30 -19.92
C ARG A 168 -16.80 -4.14 -20.93
N SER A 169 -17.65 -3.14 -20.73
CA SER A 169 -18.72 -2.78 -21.64
C SER A 169 -18.68 -1.29 -21.99
N ARG A 170 -19.33 -0.93 -23.09
CA ARG A 170 -19.53 0.47 -23.50
C ARG A 170 -21.02 0.72 -23.69
N PHE A 171 -21.50 1.84 -23.19
CA PHE A 171 -22.87 2.30 -23.40
C PHE A 171 -22.89 3.82 -23.60
N GLY A 172 -23.34 4.28 -24.76
CA GLY A 172 -23.16 5.68 -25.16
C GLY A 172 -21.68 6.09 -25.08
N ASP A 173 -21.42 7.20 -24.39
CA ASP A 173 -20.06 7.74 -24.17
C ASP A 173 -19.35 7.14 -22.95
N TYR A 174 -19.97 6.17 -22.28
CA TYR A 174 -19.44 5.58 -21.06
C TYR A 174 -18.68 4.29 -21.37
N THR A 175 -17.50 4.15 -20.76
CA THR A 175 -16.81 2.86 -20.63
C THR A 175 -16.94 2.39 -19.20
N HIS A 176 -17.43 1.17 -19.03
CA HIS A 176 -17.69 0.56 -17.73
C HIS A 176 -16.86 -0.72 -17.59
N THR A 177 -16.10 -0.80 -16.50
CA THR A 177 -15.27 -1.96 -16.17
C THR A 177 -15.70 -2.47 -14.80
N LEU A 178 -16.26 -3.68 -14.77
CA LEU A 178 -16.59 -4.41 -13.55
C LEU A 178 -15.57 -5.51 -13.36
N ARG A 179 -15.00 -5.62 -12.17
CA ARG A 179 -14.04 -6.67 -11.85
C ARG A 179 -14.34 -7.30 -10.50
N GLY A 180 -14.37 -8.62 -10.48
CA GLY A 180 -14.56 -9.44 -9.29
C GLY A 180 -13.35 -10.33 -9.06
N SER A 181 -12.83 -10.34 -7.84
CA SER A 181 -11.65 -11.09 -7.45
C SER A 181 -11.93 -12.00 -6.26
N TYR A 182 -11.32 -13.18 -6.26
CA TYR A 182 -11.36 -14.12 -5.14
C TYR A 182 -9.99 -14.75 -4.90
N GLY A 183 -9.52 -14.78 -3.65
CA GLY A 183 -8.23 -15.41 -3.34
C GLY A 183 -7.82 -15.39 -1.89
N ARG A 184 -6.51 -15.49 -1.67
CA ARG A 184 -5.86 -15.49 -0.35
C ARG A 184 -4.49 -14.85 -0.41
N LYS A 185 -3.92 -14.55 0.74
CA LYS A 185 -2.54 -14.07 0.87
C LYS A 185 -1.94 -14.42 2.22
N ASP A 186 -0.64 -14.70 2.22
CA ASP A 186 0.20 -14.76 3.40
C ASP A 186 1.28 -13.68 3.28
N ALA A 187 1.44 -12.86 4.33
CA ALA A 187 2.41 -11.79 4.40
C ALA A 187 3.22 -11.89 5.70
N LYS A 188 4.53 -11.66 5.61
CA LYS A 188 5.42 -11.60 6.78
C LYS A 188 5.58 -10.16 7.24
N VAL A 189 5.69 -9.96 8.55
CA VAL A 189 5.84 -8.64 9.18
C VAL A 189 7.14 -8.52 9.96
N ALA A 190 7.54 -7.30 10.30
CA ALA A 190 8.71 -7.05 11.11
C ALA A 190 8.56 -7.76 12.47
N GLY A 191 9.65 -8.36 12.96
CA GLY A 191 9.60 -9.22 14.17
C GLY A 191 9.31 -10.70 13.90
N GLY A 192 9.04 -11.09 12.65
CA GLY A 192 8.95 -12.50 12.24
C GLY A 192 7.51 -13.05 12.13
N GLY A 193 6.51 -12.23 12.44
CA GLY A 193 5.11 -12.63 12.39
C GLY A 193 4.53 -12.84 11.01
N GLU A 194 3.31 -13.40 11.01
CA GLU A 194 2.56 -13.68 9.79
C GLU A 194 1.14 -13.09 9.85
N VAL A 195 0.76 -12.38 8.78
CA VAL A 195 -0.59 -11.90 8.52
C VAL A 195 -1.18 -12.74 7.40
N LYS A 196 -2.28 -13.43 7.70
CA LYS A 196 -2.99 -14.30 6.76
C LYS A 196 -4.30 -13.64 6.37
N SER A 197 -4.54 -13.57 5.06
CA SER A 197 -5.81 -13.18 4.47
C SER A 197 -6.43 -14.38 3.76
N ARG A 198 -7.66 -14.72 4.14
CA ARG A 198 -8.45 -15.84 3.60
C ARG A 198 -9.79 -15.34 3.09
N ASP A 199 -10.40 -16.12 2.20
CA ASP A 199 -11.69 -15.83 1.57
C ASP A 199 -11.80 -14.38 1.05
N THR A 200 -10.71 -13.88 0.46
CA THR A 200 -10.63 -12.49 -0.01
C THR A 200 -11.52 -12.30 -1.21
N MET A 201 -12.65 -11.61 -1.03
CA MET A 201 -13.55 -11.18 -2.08
C MET A 201 -13.39 -9.69 -2.31
N LEU A 202 -13.20 -9.29 -3.57
CA LEU A 202 -13.16 -7.89 -3.96
C LEU A 202 -14.05 -7.66 -5.17
N LEU A 203 -14.88 -6.63 -5.12
CA LEU A 203 -15.64 -6.13 -6.25
C LEU A 203 -15.20 -4.71 -6.52
N THR A 204 -14.83 -4.42 -7.77
CA THR A 204 -14.44 -3.09 -8.21
C THR A 204 -15.23 -2.67 -9.43
N ASN A 205 -15.54 -1.40 -9.49
CA ASN A 205 -16.23 -0.79 -10.61
C ASN A 205 -15.52 0.49 -11.02
N THR A 206 -15.29 0.64 -12.33
CA THR A 206 -14.77 1.87 -12.92
C THR A 206 -15.70 2.31 -14.02
N LEU A 207 -16.14 3.56 -13.97
CA LEU A 207 -16.96 4.20 -14.98
C LEU A 207 -16.22 5.42 -15.52
N GLU A 208 -15.97 5.45 -16.82
CA GLU A 208 -15.24 6.51 -17.50
C GLU A 208 -16.13 7.20 -18.52
N ARG A 209 -16.08 8.54 -18.56
CA ARG A 209 -16.72 9.36 -19.61
C ARG A 209 -15.87 10.60 -19.89
N GLY A 210 -15.30 10.68 -21.08
CA GLY A 210 -14.39 11.76 -21.45
C GLY A 210 -13.21 11.83 -20.47
N ALA A 211 -13.03 13.00 -19.84
CA ALA A 211 -11.97 13.24 -18.85
C ALA A 211 -12.32 12.78 -17.42
N ALA A 212 -13.54 12.28 -17.18
CA ALA A 212 -14.02 11.88 -15.86
C ALA A 212 -13.92 10.37 -15.65
N THR A 213 -13.46 9.97 -14.47
CA THR A 213 -13.44 8.59 -13.97
C THR A 213 -14.09 8.54 -12.60
N LEU A 214 -15.05 7.64 -12.42
CA LEU A 214 -15.60 7.24 -11.13
C LEU A 214 -15.11 5.82 -10.82
N PHE A 215 -14.63 5.62 -9.61
CA PHE A 215 -14.17 4.34 -9.09
C PHE A 215 -14.95 3.99 -7.82
N ALA A 216 -15.32 2.73 -7.68
CA ALA A 216 -15.87 2.22 -6.43
C ALA A 216 -15.34 0.81 -6.18
N SER A 217 -15.07 0.47 -4.93
CA SER A 217 -14.73 -0.90 -4.55
C SER A 217 -15.35 -1.31 -3.22
N TYR A 218 -15.65 -2.61 -3.12
CA TYR A 218 -16.03 -3.28 -1.89
C TYR A 218 -15.17 -4.53 -1.72
N GLY A 219 -14.46 -4.61 -0.61
CA GLY A 219 -13.62 -5.75 -0.24
C GLY A 219 -14.09 -6.37 1.07
N ARG A 220 -14.00 -7.70 1.15
CA ARG A 220 -14.21 -8.48 2.38
C ARG A 220 -13.21 -9.62 2.43
N TYR A 221 -12.55 -9.80 3.55
CA TYR A 221 -11.64 -10.93 3.79
C TYR A 221 -11.64 -11.31 5.27
N ARG A 222 -11.13 -12.51 5.57
CA ARG A 222 -10.84 -12.97 6.93
C ARG A 222 -9.36 -12.81 7.22
N LEU A 223 -9.03 -12.10 8.29
CA LEU A 223 -7.67 -11.83 8.73
C LEU A 223 -7.32 -12.68 9.95
N THR A 224 -6.10 -13.23 9.93
CA THR A 224 -5.42 -13.76 11.12
C THR A 224 -4.05 -13.08 11.28
N ILE A 225 -3.70 -12.67 12.49
CA ILE A 225 -2.37 -12.19 12.90
C ILE A 225 -1.87 -13.12 14.01
N GLU A 226 -1.14 -14.17 13.64
CA GLU A 226 -0.85 -15.30 14.54
C GLU A 226 -0.04 -14.89 15.78
N ASP A 227 0.81 -13.87 15.65
CA ASP A 227 1.65 -13.36 16.74
C ASP A 227 0.84 -12.76 17.90
N LEU A 228 -0.42 -12.41 17.67
CA LEU A 228 -1.30 -11.86 18.70
C LEU A 228 -2.09 -12.95 19.44
N ASN A 229 -2.17 -14.17 18.90
CA ASN A 229 -2.92 -15.26 19.52
C ASN A 229 -2.48 -15.52 20.98
N PRO A 230 -1.17 -15.58 21.33
CA PRO A 230 -0.75 -15.79 22.73
C PRO A 230 -1.24 -14.69 23.69
N LEU A 231 -1.36 -13.44 23.21
CA LEU A 231 -1.88 -12.34 24.03
C LEU A 231 -3.35 -12.55 24.34
N PHE A 232 -4.16 -12.89 23.34
CA PHE A 232 -5.60 -13.06 23.50
C PHE A 232 -5.99 -14.39 24.16
N ASP A 233 -5.20 -15.45 23.97
CA ASP A 233 -5.29 -16.69 24.74
C ASP A 233 -5.04 -16.44 26.24
N ALA A 234 -4.13 -15.53 26.57
CA ALA A 234 -3.88 -15.14 27.96
C ALA A 234 -5.05 -14.34 28.56
N PHE A 235 -5.70 -13.47 27.77
CA PHE A 235 -6.92 -12.78 28.21
C PHE A 235 -8.04 -13.78 28.55
N GLN A 236 -8.27 -14.80 27.72
CA GLN A 236 -9.32 -15.80 27.94
C GLN A 236 -9.20 -16.54 29.30
N GLN A 237 -8.01 -16.58 29.90
CA GLN A 237 -7.79 -17.19 31.21
C GLN A 237 -8.44 -16.41 32.37
N PHE A 238 -8.87 -15.16 32.15
CA PHE A 238 -9.52 -14.30 33.14
C PHE A 238 -11.07 -14.40 33.11
N GLY A 239 -11.60 -15.48 32.54
CA GLY A 239 -13.04 -15.77 32.52
C GLY A 239 -13.81 -14.81 31.60
N PRO A 240 -15.11 -14.55 31.87
CA PRO A 240 -15.99 -13.86 30.92
C PRO A 240 -15.52 -12.45 30.51
N GLU A 241 -14.84 -11.71 31.39
CA GLU A 241 -14.31 -10.38 31.06
C GLU A 241 -13.17 -10.48 30.04
N GLY A 242 -12.24 -11.41 30.26
CA GLY A 242 -11.14 -11.66 29.34
C GLY A 242 -11.58 -12.27 28.00
N GLU A 243 -12.56 -13.19 28.03
CA GLU A 243 -13.19 -13.72 26.82
C GLU A 243 -13.84 -12.61 25.97
N ALA A 244 -14.51 -11.64 26.60
CA ALA A 244 -15.12 -10.51 25.90
C ALA A 244 -14.06 -9.58 25.26
N ILE A 245 -12.93 -9.36 25.93
CA ILE A 245 -11.80 -8.59 25.39
C ILE A 245 -11.21 -9.32 24.18
N ALA A 246 -10.95 -10.62 24.29
CA ALA A 246 -10.43 -11.42 23.19
C ALA A 246 -11.39 -11.43 21.99
N ASP A 247 -12.70 -11.65 22.21
CA ASP A 247 -13.67 -11.63 21.10
C ASP A 247 -13.71 -10.27 20.38
N ARG A 248 -13.55 -9.17 21.11
CA ARG A 248 -13.60 -7.80 20.57
C ARG A 248 -12.33 -7.38 19.82
N TYR A 249 -11.16 -7.80 20.28
CA TYR A 249 -9.88 -7.19 19.86
C TYR A 249 -8.92 -8.13 19.15
N ASP A 250 -9.08 -9.45 19.31
CA ASP A 250 -8.26 -10.43 18.60
C ASP A 250 -8.42 -10.31 17.08
N VAL A 251 -7.40 -10.76 16.34
CA VAL A 251 -7.41 -10.90 14.89
C VAL A 251 -7.08 -12.35 14.56
N ASP A 252 -7.99 -13.27 14.89
CA ASP A 252 -7.95 -14.66 14.43
C ASP A 252 -9.25 -15.04 13.70
N ASP A 253 -9.14 -15.32 12.40
CA ASP A 253 -10.26 -15.57 11.48
C ASP A 253 -11.32 -14.46 11.49
N LYS A 254 -10.92 -13.22 11.80
CA LYS A 254 -11.84 -12.09 11.96
C LYS A 254 -12.12 -11.42 10.63
N ARG A 255 -13.36 -10.96 10.46
CA ARG A 255 -13.79 -10.29 9.23
C ARG A 255 -13.21 -8.86 9.19
N PHE A 256 -12.64 -8.51 8.05
CA PHE A 256 -12.29 -7.15 7.66
C PHE A 256 -13.05 -6.77 6.40
N GLU A 257 -13.68 -5.61 6.41
CA GLU A 257 -14.42 -5.06 5.28
C GLU A 257 -13.86 -3.70 4.90
N ILE A 258 -13.84 -3.39 3.60
CA ILE A 258 -13.44 -2.07 3.10
C ILE A 258 -14.38 -1.61 1.99
N ILE A 259 -14.77 -0.34 2.06
CA ILE A 259 -15.45 0.38 0.99
C ILE A 259 -14.56 1.54 0.57
N ASN A 260 -14.44 1.76 -0.74
CA ASN A 260 -13.76 2.92 -1.29
C ASN A 260 -14.56 3.51 -2.45
N VAL A 261 -14.60 4.85 -2.52
CA VAL A 261 -15.18 5.60 -3.63
C VAL A 261 -14.19 6.67 -4.03
N GLY A 262 -13.88 6.73 -5.32
CA GLY A 262 -12.90 7.63 -5.88
C GLY A 262 -13.40 8.35 -7.12
N VAL A 263 -12.99 9.59 -7.30
CA VAL A 263 -13.30 10.38 -8.49
C VAL A 263 -12.00 11.00 -9.01
N ARG A 264 -11.84 11.01 -10.34
CA ARG A 264 -10.80 11.76 -11.04
C ARG A 264 -11.42 12.52 -12.20
N TYR A 265 -10.96 13.75 -12.39
CA TYR A 265 -11.22 14.53 -13.60
C TYR A 265 -9.91 15.12 -14.10
N ASP A 266 -9.55 14.80 -15.34
CA ASP A 266 -8.25 15.16 -15.94
C ASP A 266 -8.43 15.54 -17.43
N PRO A 267 -8.81 16.80 -17.74
CA PRO A 267 -8.99 17.28 -19.11
C PRO A 267 -7.67 17.57 -19.87
N GLY A 268 -6.51 17.34 -19.25
CA GLY A 268 -5.21 17.59 -19.85
C GLY A 268 -4.42 18.69 -19.15
N GLU A 269 -4.89 19.94 -19.17
CA GLU A 269 -4.14 21.07 -18.59
C GLU A 269 -4.09 21.05 -17.06
N TRP A 270 -5.11 20.49 -16.41
CA TRP A 270 -5.20 20.35 -14.97
C TRP A 270 -5.86 19.03 -14.61
N PHE A 271 -5.78 18.66 -13.34
CA PHE A 271 -6.50 17.51 -12.82
C PHE A 271 -6.95 17.75 -11.39
N VAL A 272 -8.03 17.06 -11.01
CA VAL A 272 -8.45 16.88 -9.63
C VAL A 272 -8.79 15.41 -9.41
N MET A 273 -8.42 14.88 -8.25
CA MET A 273 -8.80 13.54 -7.85
C MET A 273 -8.94 13.43 -6.34
N GLY A 274 -9.77 12.51 -5.88
CA GLY A 274 -9.91 12.22 -4.48
C GLY A 274 -10.52 10.85 -4.26
N GLU A 275 -10.20 10.28 -3.12
CA GLU A 275 -10.76 9.02 -2.65
C GLU A 275 -11.27 9.19 -1.23
N TRP A 276 -12.34 8.50 -0.90
CA TRP A 276 -12.81 8.28 0.46
C TRP A 276 -12.94 6.78 0.67
N ALA A 277 -12.37 6.30 1.78
CA ALA A 277 -12.42 4.91 2.15
C ALA A 277 -12.86 4.75 3.61
N ARG A 278 -13.53 3.63 3.89
CA ARG A 278 -13.86 3.16 5.23
C ARG A 278 -13.45 1.71 5.35
N SER A 279 -12.71 1.38 6.40
CA SER A 279 -12.52 0.00 6.84
C SER A 279 -13.33 -0.27 8.10
N ASP A 280 -13.82 -1.49 8.23
CA ASP A 280 -14.54 -1.97 9.39
C ASP A 280 -13.89 -3.27 9.86
N SER A 281 -13.57 -3.32 11.14
CA SER A 281 -13.05 -4.54 11.76
C SER A 281 -13.44 -4.60 13.24
N ARG A 282 -14.02 -5.72 13.65
CA ARG A 282 -14.26 -6.02 15.07
C ARG A 282 -13.01 -6.61 15.71
N THR A 283 -11.92 -5.83 15.68
CA THR A 283 -10.59 -6.19 16.20
C THR A 283 -9.88 -4.93 16.72
N PHE A 284 -8.63 -5.04 17.23
CA PHE A 284 -7.83 -3.89 17.66
C PHE A 284 -7.50 -2.91 16.53
N ILE A 285 -7.53 -3.34 15.25
CA ILE A 285 -7.31 -2.46 14.09
C ILE A 285 -8.43 -1.40 14.04
N GLY A 286 -9.62 -1.78 14.49
CA GLY A 286 -10.79 -0.92 14.63
C GLY A 286 -11.40 -0.49 13.30
N ASP A 287 -12.37 0.41 13.43
CA ASP A 287 -13.02 1.05 12.30
C ASP A 287 -12.28 2.33 11.97
N SER A 288 -11.97 2.55 10.69
CA SER A 288 -11.28 3.76 10.26
C SER A 288 -11.90 4.35 9.01
N ARG A 289 -11.75 5.67 8.87
CA ARG A 289 -12.17 6.43 7.69
C ARG A 289 -11.03 7.32 7.23
N GLY A 290 -10.69 7.20 5.96
CA GLY A 290 -9.65 7.97 5.29
C GLY A 290 -10.21 8.73 4.10
N TRP A 291 -9.67 9.91 3.80
CA TRP A 291 -9.90 10.56 2.52
C TRP A 291 -8.72 11.42 2.10
N TYR A 292 -8.65 11.70 0.80
CA TYR A 292 -7.79 12.74 0.27
C TYR A 292 -8.44 13.46 -0.91
N VAL A 293 -7.96 14.69 -1.18
CA VAL A 293 -8.21 15.42 -2.42
C VAL A 293 -6.88 15.99 -2.90
N THR A 294 -6.56 15.77 -4.17
CA THR A 294 -5.40 16.34 -4.85
C THR A 294 -5.84 17.13 -6.07
N GLY A 295 -5.29 18.32 -6.24
CA GLY A 295 -5.42 19.11 -7.46
C GLY A 295 -4.04 19.51 -7.98
N GLY A 296 -3.88 19.56 -9.29
CA GLY A 296 -2.64 19.99 -9.93
C GLY A 296 -2.85 20.61 -11.31
N TYR A 297 -1.85 21.35 -11.77
CA TYR A 297 -1.89 22.07 -13.05
C TYR A 297 -0.61 21.82 -13.83
N ARG A 298 -0.69 21.53 -15.13
CA ARG A 298 0.45 21.21 -16.00
C ARG A 298 0.94 22.48 -16.70
N LEU A 299 2.06 23.02 -16.22
CA LEU A 299 2.74 24.21 -16.73
C LEU A 299 3.95 23.80 -17.58
N GLY A 300 3.72 23.46 -18.85
CA GLY A 300 4.76 22.87 -19.69
C GLY A 300 5.22 21.54 -19.11
N ASP A 301 6.52 21.41 -18.84
CA ASP A 301 7.10 20.19 -18.27
C ASP A 301 6.97 20.10 -16.74
N VAL A 302 6.46 21.14 -16.07
CA VAL A 302 6.34 21.19 -14.60
C VAL A 302 4.87 21.12 -14.18
N THR A 303 4.56 20.21 -13.27
CA THR A 303 3.21 20.01 -12.72
C THR A 303 3.23 20.20 -11.19
N PRO A 304 2.97 21.42 -10.69
CA PRO A 304 2.67 21.61 -9.27
C PRO A 304 1.33 20.97 -8.87
N TYR A 305 1.25 20.50 -7.63
CA TYR A 305 0.03 19.96 -7.04
C TYR A 305 -0.03 20.24 -5.53
N VAL A 306 -1.25 20.17 -4.99
CA VAL A 306 -1.54 20.20 -3.56
C VAL A 306 -2.40 19.00 -3.21
N THR A 307 -2.16 18.41 -2.04
CA THR A 307 -2.98 17.34 -1.47
C THR A 307 -3.42 17.69 -0.07
N LEU A 308 -4.70 17.47 0.22
CA LEU A 308 -5.26 17.46 1.56
C LEU A 308 -5.69 16.03 1.87
N ALA A 309 -5.32 15.51 3.04
CA ALA A 309 -5.69 14.16 3.45
C ALA A 309 -6.00 14.08 4.94
N ARG A 310 -6.82 13.09 5.32
CA ARG A 310 -7.11 12.78 6.72
C ARG A 310 -7.46 11.31 6.89
N VAL A 311 -6.94 10.70 7.95
CA VAL A 311 -7.42 9.42 8.50
C VAL A 311 -7.87 9.62 9.95
N ARG A 312 -8.94 8.94 10.33
CA ARG A 312 -9.46 8.89 11.70
C ARG A 312 -9.91 7.49 12.04
N VAL A 313 -9.86 7.17 13.32
CA VAL A 313 -10.42 5.95 13.90
C VAL A 313 -11.75 6.28 14.54
N ASP A 314 -12.77 5.48 14.27
CA ASP A 314 -14.11 5.61 14.85
C ASP A 314 -14.33 4.66 16.05
N GLY A 315 -13.39 3.74 16.28
CA GLY A 315 -13.40 2.77 17.37
C GLY A 315 -12.76 3.28 18.67
N GLU A 316 -12.72 2.40 19.67
CA GLU A 316 -12.03 2.64 20.94
C GLU A 316 -10.51 2.59 20.73
N THR A 317 -9.80 3.62 21.19
CA THR A 317 -8.33 3.70 21.18
C THR A 317 -7.71 3.36 22.53
N SER A 318 -8.53 2.92 23.49
CA SER A 318 -8.12 2.46 24.81
C SER A 318 -9.23 1.61 25.43
N HIS A 319 -8.88 0.68 26.31
CA HIS A 319 -9.83 -0.15 27.03
C HIS A 319 -9.40 -0.27 28.51
N PRO A 320 -10.34 -0.23 29.49
CA PRO A 320 -10.01 -0.35 30.92
C PRO A 320 -9.31 -1.69 31.27
N GLY A 321 -9.49 -2.69 30.42
CA GLY A 321 -8.85 -4.01 30.56
C GLY A 321 -9.58 -4.92 31.55
N ILE A 322 -8.90 -5.96 32.01
CA ILE A 322 -9.37 -6.85 33.08
C ILE A 322 -9.34 -6.10 34.41
N SER A 323 -10.40 -6.23 35.21
CA SER A 323 -10.43 -5.68 36.57
C SER A 323 -9.42 -6.41 37.48
N MET A 324 -8.51 -5.66 38.07
CA MET A 324 -7.52 -6.19 39.02
C MET A 324 -8.09 -6.36 40.44
N VAL A 325 -9.31 -5.89 40.69
CA VAL A 325 -9.91 -5.88 42.03
C VAL A 325 -10.22 -7.30 42.49
N GLY A 326 -9.64 -7.70 43.62
CA GLY A 326 -9.86 -9.02 44.22
C GLY A 326 -9.01 -10.14 43.62
N LEU A 327 -8.13 -9.86 42.65
CA LEU A 327 -7.18 -10.84 42.13
C LEU A 327 -6.01 -11.05 43.10
N PRO A 328 -5.51 -12.30 43.26
CA PRO A 328 -4.23 -12.56 43.92
C PRO A 328 -3.07 -11.79 43.26
N PRO A 329 -2.03 -11.38 44.00
CA PRO A 329 -0.96 -10.52 43.46
C PRO A 329 -0.32 -10.99 42.15
N PRO A 330 -0.01 -12.29 41.94
CA PRO A 330 0.56 -12.75 40.66
C PRO A 330 -0.40 -12.57 39.48
N LEU A 331 -1.71 -12.79 39.68
CA LEU A 331 -2.72 -12.64 38.64
C LEU A 331 -3.03 -11.16 38.37
N ALA A 332 -3.00 -10.31 39.39
CA ALA A 332 -3.14 -8.87 39.22
C ALA A 332 -1.99 -8.29 38.37
N ALA A 333 -0.75 -8.70 38.62
CA ALA A 333 0.41 -8.27 37.84
C ALA A 333 0.34 -8.76 36.38
N GLN A 334 -0.15 -10.00 36.15
CA GLN A 334 -0.39 -10.51 34.81
C GLN A 334 -1.47 -9.71 34.08
N ALA A 335 -2.60 -9.43 34.74
CA ALA A 335 -3.68 -8.62 34.18
C ALA A 335 -3.21 -7.21 33.81
N ASP A 336 -2.42 -6.57 34.67
CA ASP A 336 -1.83 -5.25 34.39
C ASP A 336 -0.97 -5.25 33.13
N GLY A 337 -0.09 -6.26 32.97
CA GLY A 337 0.73 -6.41 31.77
C GLY A 337 -0.09 -6.66 30.50
N LEU A 338 -1.14 -7.48 30.57
CA LEU A 338 -2.06 -7.71 29.45
C LEU A 338 -2.81 -6.43 29.08
N ASN A 339 -3.30 -5.68 30.08
CA ASN A 339 -3.99 -4.41 29.89
C ASN A 339 -3.08 -3.37 29.23
N ALA A 340 -1.82 -3.29 29.65
CA ALA A 340 -0.82 -2.41 29.04
C ALA A 340 -0.54 -2.81 27.57
N ALA A 341 -0.40 -4.11 27.28
CA ALA A 341 -0.18 -4.60 25.92
C ALA A 341 -1.37 -4.28 25.00
N LEU A 342 -2.61 -4.51 25.47
CA LEU A 342 -3.83 -4.17 24.72
C LEU A 342 -3.90 -2.67 24.42
N ASN A 343 -3.67 -1.81 25.42
CA ASN A 343 -3.71 -0.37 25.22
C ASN A 343 -2.55 0.12 24.33
N GLY A 344 -1.41 -0.58 24.32
CA GLY A 344 -0.35 -0.37 23.34
C GLY A 344 -0.80 -0.66 21.90
N LEU A 345 -1.63 -1.68 21.67
CA LEU A 345 -2.20 -1.94 20.34
C LEU A 345 -3.24 -0.89 19.95
N LEU A 346 -4.18 -0.57 20.85
CA LEU A 346 -5.30 0.35 20.59
C LEU A 346 -4.85 1.82 20.44
N GLY A 347 -3.77 2.22 21.11
CA GLY A 347 -3.19 3.56 20.99
C GLY A 347 -2.36 3.77 19.71
N ASN A 348 -1.91 2.68 19.07
CA ASN A 348 -1.02 2.75 17.89
C ASN A 348 -1.77 2.85 16.54
N VAL A 349 -3.07 3.15 16.56
CA VAL A 349 -3.86 3.27 15.34
C VAL A 349 -3.74 4.68 14.76
N ALA A 350 -3.56 4.78 13.44
CA ALA A 350 -3.24 6.03 12.76
C ALA A 350 -4.41 7.02 12.77
N GLN A 351 -4.15 8.22 13.31
CA GLN A 351 -5.06 9.36 13.26
C GLN A 351 -4.25 10.62 12.94
N GLN A 352 -4.45 11.19 11.75
CA GLN A 352 -3.70 12.35 11.30
C GLN A 352 -4.40 13.13 10.20
N LYS A 353 -3.98 14.37 10.01
CA LYS A 353 -4.25 15.20 8.83
C LYS A 353 -2.93 15.51 8.14
N SER A 354 -2.97 15.62 6.82
CA SER A 354 -1.79 16.02 6.05
C SER A 354 -2.11 17.07 4.99
N LEU A 355 -1.19 18.01 4.83
CA LEU A 355 -1.10 18.92 3.70
C LEU A 355 0.20 18.63 2.95
N SER A 356 0.09 18.23 1.69
CA SER A 356 1.25 18.03 0.81
C SER A 356 1.30 19.11 -0.26
N LEU A 357 2.48 19.69 -0.46
CA LEU A 357 2.79 20.59 -1.56
C LEU A 357 3.89 19.94 -2.39
N GLY A 358 3.66 19.73 -3.67
CA GLY A 358 4.66 19.08 -4.51
C GLY A 358 4.68 19.58 -5.94
N ALA A 359 5.75 19.22 -6.64
CA ALA A 359 5.93 19.48 -8.05
C ALA A 359 6.60 18.29 -8.72
N ARG A 360 6.13 17.97 -9.92
CA ARG A 360 6.73 17.00 -10.83
C ARG A 360 7.33 17.75 -12.02
N TRP A 361 8.54 17.39 -12.43
CA TRP A 361 9.21 17.92 -13.61
C TRP A 361 9.57 16.79 -14.57
N ASP A 362 8.89 16.74 -15.71
CA ASP A 362 9.10 15.78 -16.80
C ASP A 362 10.23 16.26 -17.72
N PHE A 363 11.46 16.26 -17.22
CA PHE A 363 12.61 16.86 -17.90
C PHE A 363 13.14 16.08 -19.12
N ALA A 364 12.74 14.81 -19.23
CA ALA A 364 13.08 13.97 -20.37
C ALA A 364 12.01 12.87 -20.54
N ARG A 365 11.92 12.32 -21.76
CA ARG A 365 11.03 11.18 -22.02
C ARG A 365 11.38 10.05 -21.05
N ASN A 366 10.36 9.51 -20.39
CA ASN A 366 10.44 8.41 -19.43
C ASN A 366 11.21 8.71 -18.14
N LEU A 367 11.50 9.99 -17.84
CA LEU A 367 12.16 10.43 -16.62
C LEU A 367 11.38 11.59 -16.00
N ALA A 368 11.14 11.53 -14.69
CA ALA A 368 10.51 12.63 -13.96
C ALA A 368 11.23 12.87 -12.62
N LEU A 369 11.55 14.12 -12.34
CA LEU A 369 12.03 14.54 -11.01
C LEU A 369 10.84 15.08 -10.22
N LYS A 370 10.71 14.69 -8.95
CA LYS A 370 9.64 15.15 -8.07
C LYS A 370 10.20 15.65 -6.76
N ALA A 371 9.63 16.75 -6.27
CA ALA A 371 9.83 17.24 -4.92
C ALA A 371 8.48 17.35 -4.22
N GLN A 372 8.43 17.01 -2.94
CA GLN A 372 7.22 17.06 -2.12
C GLN A 372 7.59 17.49 -0.69
N TYR A 373 6.82 18.42 -0.13
CA TYR A 373 6.83 18.76 1.28
C TYR A 373 5.50 18.33 1.89
N ASP A 374 5.55 17.57 2.98
CA ASP A 374 4.38 17.12 3.72
C ASP A 374 4.39 17.75 5.11
N HIS A 375 3.30 18.40 5.49
CA HIS A 375 3.03 18.81 6.86
C HIS A 375 1.95 17.92 7.44
N ILE A 376 2.32 17.10 8.43
CA ILE A 376 1.48 16.09 9.05
C ILE A 376 1.14 16.56 10.48
N ASP A 377 -0.15 16.60 10.80
CA ASP A 377 -0.72 16.94 12.11
C ASP A 377 -1.32 15.66 12.71
N LEU A 378 -0.62 15.11 13.69
CA LEU A 378 -0.97 13.88 14.41
C LEU A 378 -2.03 14.22 15.46
N ASP A 379 -3.19 13.55 15.42
CA ASP A 379 -4.22 13.76 16.44
C ASP A 379 -3.66 13.28 17.81
N SER A 380 -4.02 14.00 18.89
CA SER A 380 -3.50 13.75 20.25
C SER A 380 -3.60 12.26 20.65
N GLY A 381 -2.50 11.70 21.18
CA GLY A 381 -2.48 10.31 21.62
C GLY A 381 -2.31 9.27 20.50
N SER A 382 -2.12 9.71 19.24
CA SER A 382 -1.84 8.83 18.10
C SER A 382 -0.42 9.08 17.55
N PRO A 383 0.31 8.03 17.15
CA PRO A 383 1.55 8.17 16.39
C PRO A 383 1.31 8.53 14.91
N GLY A 384 0.04 8.62 14.47
CA GLY A 384 -0.31 8.64 13.06
C GLY A 384 0.23 7.42 12.32
N THR A 385 0.88 7.64 11.18
CA THR A 385 1.46 6.58 10.35
C THR A 385 2.94 6.29 10.64
N LEU A 386 3.52 6.94 11.66
CA LEU A 386 4.90 6.72 12.09
C LEU A 386 5.07 5.31 12.67
N VAL A 387 6.27 4.78 12.54
CA VAL A 387 6.69 3.47 13.06
C VAL A 387 7.98 3.63 13.88
N ASN A 388 8.47 2.53 14.47
CA ASN A 388 9.73 2.53 15.23
C ASN A 388 9.78 3.65 16.28
N THR A 389 8.68 3.81 17.03
CA THR A 389 8.57 4.81 18.08
C THR A 389 9.51 4.47 19.24
N GLN A 390 10.29 5.45 19.68
CA GLN A 390 11.24 5.32 20.77
C GLN A 390 10.57 5.59 22.13
N PRO A 391 11.16 5.15 23.26
CA PRO A 391 10.61 5.43 24.59
C PRO A 391 10.38 6.91 24.91
N GLY A 392 11.04 7.83 24.19
CA GLY A 392 10.87 9.28 24.32
C GLY A 392 9.81 9.90 23.39
N PHE A 393 9.19 9.12 22.51
CA PHE A 393 8.17 9.62 21.58
C PHE A 393 6.89 10.01 22.33
N ASP A 394 6.40 11.22 22.08
CA ASP A 394 5.13 11.73 22.63
C ASP A 394 4.05 11.74 21.54
N PRO A 395 3.03 10.87 21.59
CA PRO A 395 2.03 10.77 20.54
C PRO A 395 1.20 12.04 20.34
N GLY A 396 1.22 12.56 19.11
CA GLY A 396 0.55 13.80 18.71
C GLY A 396 1.54 14.80 18.13
N GLY A 397 1.12 16.05 17.95
CA GLY A 397 1.99 17.11 17.45
C GLY A 397 2.10 17.10 15.92
N THR A 398 3.22 17.61 15.40
CA THR A 398 3.40 17.80 13.96
C THR A 398 4.71 17.25 13.47
N VAL A 399 4.69 16.64 12.28
CA VAL A 399 5.88 16.15 11.58
C VAL A 399 5.94 16.76 10.18
N ASN A 400 7.12 17.21 9.79
CA ASN A 400 7.40 17.78 8.47
C ASN A 400 8.34 16.87 7.70
N LEU A 401 7.93 16.50 6.48
CA LEU A 401 8.75 15.71 5.57
C LEU A 401 9.18 16.54 4.37
N PHE A 402 10.41 16.33 3.93
CA PHE A 402 10.87 16.79 2.62
C PHE A 402 11.35 15.60 1.80
N SER A 403 10.79 15.44 0.61
CA SER A 403 11.02 14.27 -0.24
C SER A 403 11.47 14.70 -1.63
N LEU A 404 12.48 14.02 -2.17
CA LEU A 404 12.96 14.18 -3.55
C LEU A 404 13.04 12.80 -4.20
N ALA A 405 12.50 12.66 -5.41
CA ALA A 405 12.48 11.39 -6.13
C ALA A 405 12.75 11.55 -7.62
N LEU A 406 13.60 10.68 -8.18
CA LEU A 406 13.78 10.49 -9.61
C LEU A 406 13.06 9.21 -10.04
N ASP A 407 11.99 9.36 -10.80
CA ASP A 407 11.22 8.26 -11.38
C ASP A 407 11.64 7.98 -12.82
N PHE A 408 11.66 6.70 -13.19
CA PHE A 408 11.96 6.28 -14.55
C PHE A 408 11.16 5.04 -14.99
N VAL A 409 10.98 4.91 -16.31
CA VAL A 409 10.45 3.72 -16.98
C VAL A 409 11.27 3.40 -18.24
N TYR A 410 11.38 2.14 -18.65
CA TYR A 410 12.04 1.76 -19.90
C TYR A 410 11.41 0.55 -20.58
#